data_AF-A0AAW0C4B4-F1
#
_entry.id   AF-A0AAW0C4B4-F1
#
_cell.length_a   1.000
_cell.length_b   1.000
_cell.length_c   1.000
_cell.angle_alpha   90.00
_cell.angle_beta   90.00
_cell.angle_gamma   90.00
#
_symmetry.space_group_name_H-M   'P 1'
#
loop_
_entity.id
_entity.type
_entity.pdbx_description
1 polymer ?
#
loop_
_entity_poly.entity_id
_entity_poly.type
_entity_poly.pdbx_seq_one_letter_code
_entity_poly.pdbx_strand_id
1 'polypeptide(L)'
;MHEVLPEPIFVAAAIDYDMVVGKRHGDIAKRIAEDIRKSRRIDAGLDSLPSQEALPPNYPFRTLAELRQHRMEGGIVIVGRPTWKEFMAGMKKGWTEGLEEVDHEEILAHELEADGRFDELEEVVEDKAEHISEPKSTSSPTPASGMPPLGAFGFPKPQAPQPTPAAKSASPIPEAVNAPPPVIPLLPPILCFIHQLPWRHKVQSGAEAAYRLVLNCTRPFNPPPAEEPAPLFSDITNPPAPVSRGDLDMGKEAEAFYRKDLASTLDAIEKERAEYYKALPEKLKTARALARGEREPTKEEMNNPPMSEVELRADRMKKEKRWRADEEGWNIVRPDREAEWDERMKEALRLFIDP
;
A
#
# COMPACT_ATOMS: atom_id res chain seq x y z
N MET A 1 -25.22 -0.43 -9.78
CA MET A 1 -25.36 0.12 -11.14
C MET A 1 -24.03 -0.13 -11.82
N HIS A 2 -23.97 -0.96 -12.86
CA HIS A 2 -22.78 -1.04 -13.70
C HIS A 2 -22.67 0.31 -14.43
N GLU A 3 -21.71 1.12 -14.00
CA GLU A 3 -21.28 2.28 -14.77
C GLU A 3 -20.88 1.78 -16.17
N VAL A 4 -21.30 2.51 -17.21
CA VAL A 4 -20.81 2.26 -18.56
C VAL A 4 -19.35 2.69 -18.55
N LEU A 5 -18.47 1.76 -18.17
CA LEU A 5 -17.04 1.87 -18.37
C LEU A 5 -16.79 2.01 -19.89
N PRO A 6 -15.67 2.63 -20.32
CA PRO A 6 -15.33 2.79 -21.73
C PRO A 6 -15.07 1.47 -22.47
N GLU A 7 -15.14 0.33 -21.78
CA GLU A 7 -14.94 -1.03 -22.28
C GLU A 7 -15.61 -1.32 -23.65
N PRO A 8 -16.94 -1.13 -23.86
CA PRO A 8 -17.55 -1.50 -25.14
C PRO A 8 -17.03 -0.63 -26.29
N ILE A 9 -16.51 0.56 -26.00
CA ILE A 9 -16.00 1.48 -27.01
C ILE A 9 -14.56 1.13 -27.39
N PHE A 10 -13.72 0.78 -26.41
CA PHE A 10 -12.38 0.29 -26.68
C PHE A 10 -12.39 -1.05 -27.40
N VAL A 11 -13.30 -1.95 -27.02
CA VAL A 11 -13.54 -3.21 -27.75
C VAL A 11 -14.00 -2.92 -29.19
N ALA A 12 -14.94 -2.00 -29.39
CA ALA A 12 -15.42 -1.64 -30.73
C ALA A 12 -14.33 -0.97 -31.60
N ALA A 13 -13.42 -0.22 -30.98
CA ALA A 13 -12.28 0.40 -31.64
C ALA A 13 -11.09 -0.57 -31.85
N ALA A 14 -11.21 -1.83 -31.43
CA ALA A 14 -10.15 -2.84 -31.46
C ALA A 14 -8.86 -2.38 -30.74
N ILE A 15 -9.02 -1.67 -29.62
CA ILE A 15 -7.92 -1.22 -28.76
C ILE A 15 -7.73 -2.25 -27.64
N ASP A 16 -6.55 -2.87 -27.58
CA ASP A 16 -6.16 -3.71 -26.45
C ASP A 16 -5.96 -2.84 -25.20
N TYR A 17 -6.67 -3.15 -24.11
CA TYR A 17 -6.58 -2.41 -22.85
C TYR A 17 -6.38 -3.34 -21.65
N ASP A 18 -5.68 -2.85 -20.64
CA ASP A 18 -5.58 -3.46 -19.31
C ASP A 18 -6.25 -2.53 -18.29
N MET A 19 -7.20 -3.06 -17.52
CA MET A 19 -7.97 -2.27 -16.57
C MET A 19 -7.40 -2.42 -15.16
N VAL A 20 -6.91 -1.31 -14.62
CA VAL A 20 -6.42 -1.22 -13.24
C VAL A 20 -7.50 -0.60 -12.36
N VAL A 21 -8.10 -1.42 -11.50
CA VAL A 21 -9.13 -0.98 -10.54
C VAL A 21 -8.57 -1.01 -9.13
N GLY A 22 -8.61 0.13 -8.43
CA GLY A 22 -8.34 0.21 -6.99
C GLY A 22 -9.53 -0.26 -6.17
N LYS A 23 -9.30 -1.01 -5.09
CA LYS A 23 -10.38 -1.43 -4.17
C LYS A 23 -10.67 -0.34 -3.15
N ARG A 24 -9.64 0.40 -2.75
CA ARG A 24 -9.65 1.46 -1.75
C ARG A 24 -8.90 2.67 -2.27
N HIS A 25 -9.14 3.81 -1.62
CA HIS A 25 -8.37 5.02 -1.91
C HIS A 25 -6.89 4.78 -1.59
N GLY A 26 -6.01 5.29 -2.46
CA GLY A 26 -4.56 5.14 -2.35
C GLY A 26 -3.99 3.86 -2.97
N ASP A 27 -4.82 2.86 -3.31
CA ASP A 27 -4.34 1.63 -3.96
C ASP A 27 -3.68 1.93 -5.32
N ILE A 28 -4.27 2.86 -6.09
CA ILE A 28 -3.77 3.21 -7.43
C ILE A 28 -2.45 3.98 -7.29
N ALA A 29 -2.39 4.91 -6.32
CA ALA A 29 -1.17 5.66 -6.03
C ALA A 29 0.00 4.73 -5.64
N LYS A 30 -0.25 3.74 -4.78
CA LYS A 30 0.76 2.75 -4.36
C LYS A 30 1.23 1.90 -5.53
N ARG A 31 0.29 1.36 -6.32
CA ARG A 31 0.62 0.55 -7.49
C ARG A 31 1.48 1.32 -8.49
N ILE A 32 1.14 2.57 -8.79
CA ILE A 32 1.93 3.41 -9.73
C ILE A 32 3.32 3.68 -9.17
N ALA A 33 3.43 4.01 -7.89
CA ALA A 33 4.73 4.24 -7.25
C ALA A 33 5.61 2.97 -7.29
N GLU A 34 5.02 1.79 -7.06
CA GLU A 34 5.70 0.49 -7.16
C GLU A 34 6.08 0.14 -8.60
N ASP A 35 5.20 0.33 -9.56
CA ASP A 35 5.47 0.06 -10.98
C ASP A 35 6.61 0.94 -11.53
N ILE A 36 6.65 2.21 -11.11
CA ILE A 36 7.75 3.14 -11.43
C ILE A 36 9.04 2.70 -10.75
N ARG A 37 9.01 2.41 -9.43
CA ARG A 37 10.19 1.94 -8.70
C ARG A 37 10.75 0.65 -9.30
N LYS A 38 9.89 -0.33 -9.60
CA LYS A 38 10.26 -1.57 -10.27
C LYS A 38 10.89 -1.30 -11.63
N SER A 39 10.29 -0.44 -12.45
CA SER A 39 10.87 -0.06 -13.74
C SER A 39 12.27 0.56 -13.56
N ARG A 40 12.44 1.50 -12.61
CA ARG A 40 13.73 2.13 -12.31
C ARG A 40 14.76 1.13 -11.78
N ARG A 41 14.37 0.14 -10.97
CA ARG A 41 15.24 -0.92 -10.46
C ARG A 41 15.74 -1.83 -11.58
N ILE A 42 14.88 -2.18 -12.54
CA ILE A 42 15.27 -2.92 -13.74
C ILE A 42 16.25 -2.09 -14.58
N ASP A 43 15.97 -0.79 -14.75
CA ASP A 43 16.83 0.13 -15.51
C ASP A 43 18.21 0.29 -14.86
N ALA A 44 18.27 0.26 -13.52
CA ALA A 44 19.49 0.28 -12.74
C ALA A 44 20.21 -1.09 -12.67
N GLY A 45 19.61 -2.15 -13.22
CA GLY A 45 20.16 -3.51 -13.18
C GLY A 45 20.09 -4.18 -11.80
N LEU A 46 19.28 -3.65 -10.88
CA LEU A 46 19.06 -4.22 -9.54
C LEU A 46 18.09 -5.42 -9.59
N ASP A 47 17.09 -5.35 -10.46
CA ASP A 47 16.11 -6.41 -10.69
C ASP A 47 16.22 -6.95 -12.12
N SER A 48 15.94 -8.24 -12.29
CA SER A 48 15.84 -8.89 -13.59
C SER A 48 14.39 -8.93 -14.09
N LEU A 49 14.20 -8.82 -15.41
CA LEU A 49 12.92 -9.19 -16.03
C LEU A 49 12.56 -10.65 -15.73
N PRO A 50 11.25 -11.00 -15.67
CA PRO A 50 10.86 -12.40 -15.53
C PRO A 50 11.45 -13.22 -16.68
N SER A 51 12.12 -14.33 -16.34
CA SER A 51 12.70 -15.24 -17.33
C SER A 51 11.62 -15.77 -18.26
N GLN A 52 11.97 -16.01 -19.53
CA GLN A 52 11.07 -16.61 -20.52
C GLN A 52 10.49 -17.95 -20.04
N GLU A 53 11.22 -18.69 -19.21
CA GLU A 53 10.78 -19.96 -18.62
C GLU A 53 9.66 -19.80 -17.58
N ALA A 54 9.49 -18.60 -17.01
CA ALA A 54 8.43 -18.31 -16.06
C ALA A 54 7.10 -17.91 -16.74
N LEU A 55 7.11 -17.73 -18.07
CA LEU A 55 5.93 -17.35 -18.84
C LEU A 55 5.16 -18.59 -19.33
N PRO A 56 3.82 -18.54 -19.40
CA PRO A 56 3.02 -19.63 -19.96
C PRO A 56 3.46 -19.97 -21.40
N PRO A 57 3.39 -21.26 -21.80
CA PRO A 57 3.66 -21.65 -23.17
C PRO A 57 2.68 -20.91 -24.11
N ASN A 58 3.23 -20.23 -25.13
CA ASN A 58 2.57 -19.32 -26.09
C ASN A 58 2.46 -17.83 -25.70
N TYR A 59 2.99 -17.39 -24.56
CA TYR A 59 3.10 -15.95 -24.31
C TYR A 59 4.24 -15.35 -25.15
N PRO A 60 4.00 -14.30 -25.97
CA PRO A 60 5.06 -13.68 -26.75
C PRO A 60 6.08 -13.05 -25.81
N PHE A 61 7.30 -13.59 -25.80
CA PHE A 61 8.40 -12.96 -25.08
C PHE A 61 8.71 -11.62 -25.74
N ARG A 62 8.64 -10.54 -24.97
CA ARG A 62 8.99 -9.19 -25.43
C ARG A 62 10.27 -8.75 -24.75
N THR A 63 11.18 -8.19 -25.52
CA THR A 63 12.37 -7.55 -24.95
C THR A 63 12.00 -6.31 -24.15
N LEU A 64 12.87 -5.84 -23.25
CA LEU A 64 12.63 -4.61 -22.47
C LEU A 64 12.41 -3.40 -23.41
N ALA A 65 13.15 -3.35 -24.51
CA ALA A 65 13.01 -2.32 -25.53
C ALA A 65 11.63 -2.36 -26.20
N GLU A 66 11.15 -3.54 -26.59
CA GLU A 66 9.80 -3.72 -27.15
C GLU A 66 8.70 -3.38 -26.15
N LEU A 67 8.85 -3.75 -24.87
CA LEU A 67 7.90 -3.39 -23.82
C LEU A 67 7.82 -1.87 -23.63
N ARG A 68 8.96 -1.18 -23.66
CA ARG A 68 9.00 0.28 -23.59
C ARG A 68 8.37 0.92 -24.82
N GLN A 69 8.70 0.44 -26.01
CA GLN A 69 8.13 0.95 -27.25
C GLN A 69 6.61 0.78 -27.27
N HIS A 70 6.12 -0.42 -26.95
CA HIS A 70 4.68 -0.69 -26.84
C HIS A 70 4.00 0.20 -25.80
N ARG A 71 4.65 0.45 -24.65
CA ARG A 71 4.13 1.37 -23.62
C ARG A 71 4.06 2.81 -24.13
N MET A 72 5.04 3.26 -24.93
CA MET A 72 5.09 4.62 -25.49
C MET A 72 4.14 4.83 -26.68
N GLU A 73 3.88 3.78 -27.47
CA GLU A 73 2.89 3.79 -28.56
C GLU A 73 1.46 3.80 -28.01
N GLY A 74 1.26 3.23 -26.82
CA GLY A 74 -0.01 3.26 -26.11
C GLY A 74 -0.32 4.60 -25.43
N GLY A 75 -1.38 4.60 -24.62
CA GLY A 75 -1.80 5.74 -23.82
C GLY A 75 -2.37 5.30 -22.47
N ILE A 76 -2.40 6.23 -21.52
CA ILE A 76 -2.97 5.99 -20.18
C ILE A 76 -4.32 6.68 -20.12
N VAL A 77 -5.39 5.93 -19.88
CA VAL A 77 -6.73 6.49 -19.66
C VAL A 77 -7.01 6.53 -18.17
N ILE A 78 -7.22 7.73 -17.64
CA ILE A 78 -7.52 7.96 -16.23
C ILE A 78 -8.99 8.33 -16.12
N VAL A 79 -9.75 7.54 -15.36
CA VAL A 79 -11.18 7.76 -15.16
C VAL A 79 -11.43 8.35 -13.77
N GLY A 80 -11.95 9.57 -13.74
CA GLY A 80 -12.36 10.27 -12.53
C GLY A 80 -11.26 11.08 -11.84
N ARG A 81 -11.70 12.12 -11.13
CA ARG A 81 -10.83 13.04 -10.37
C ARG A 81 -10.07 12.38 -9.21
N PRO A 82 -10.65 11.46 -8.42
CA PRO A 82 -9.90 10.72 -7.39
C PRO A 82 -8.69 9.98 -7.97
N THR A 83 -8.91 9.24 -9.06
CA THR A 83 -7.87 8.50 -9.77
C THR A 83 -6.79 9.41 -10.32
N TRP A 84 -7.15 10.61 -10.78
CA TRP A 84 -6.18 11.62 -11.21
C TRP A 84 -5.27 12.08 -10.06
N LYS A 85 -5.84 12.39 -8.88
CA LYS A 85 -5.05 12.75 -7.69
C LYS A 85 -4.12 11.61 -7.28
N GLU A 86 -4.63 10.38 -7.25
CA GLU A 86 -3.83 9.19 -6.93
C GLU A 86 -2.73 8.92 -7.94
N PHE A 87 -3.02 9.10 -9.23
CA PHE A 87 -2.05 8.92 -10.30
C PHE A 87 -0.88 9.91 -10.15
N MET A 88 -1.17 11.18 -9.94
CA MET A 88 -0.16 12.22 -9.77
C MET A 88 0.65 12.03 -8.48
N ALA A 89 -0.01 11.67 -7.37
CA ALA A 89 0.66 11.35 -6.10
C ALA A 89 1.58 10.12 -6.24
N GLY A 90 1.09 9.05 -6.87
CA GLY A 90 1.86 7.82 -7.12
C GLY A 90 3.04 8.06 -8.05
N MET A 91 2.85 8.87 -9.09
CA MET A 91 3.94 9.29 -9.98
C MET A 91 5.03 10.02 -9.22
N LYS A 92 4.67 11.04 -8.44
CA LYS A 92 5.63 11.83 -7.68
C LYS A 92 6.38 10.91 -6.71
N LYS A 93 5.65 10.14 -5.91
CA LYS A 93 6.20 9.16 -4.97
C LYS A 93 7.18 8.21 -5.65
N GLY A 94 6.81 7.60 -6.78
CA GLY A 94 7.68 6.66 -7.51
C GLY A 94 8.97 7.26 -8.08
N TRP A 95 8.98 8.56 -8.42
CA TRP A 95 10.17 9.27 -8.95
C TRP A 95 10.97 10.02 -7.89
N THR A 96 10.40 10.30 -6.72
CA THR A 96 11.08 10.95 -5.59
C THR A 96 11.65 9.97 -4.59
N GLU A 97 10.99 8.83 -4.38
CA GLU A 97 11.46 7.81 -3.44
C GLU A 97 12.70 7.08 -3.96
N GLY A 98 13.45 6.54 -3.01
CA GLY A 98 14.60 5.68 -3.27
C GLY A 98 14.23 4.37 -3.96
N LEU A 99 15.23 3.69 -4.51
CA LEU A 99 15.13 2.34 -5.06
C LEU A 99 15.29 1.24 -3.99
N GLU A 100 15.56 1.62 -2.75
CA GLU A 100 15.62 0.69 -1.63
C GLU A 100 14.29 -0.04 -1.44
N GLU A 101 14.38 -1.36 -1.31
CA GLU A 101 13.23 -2.21 -1.03
C GLU A 101 12.96 -2.12 0.47
N VAL A 102 12.06 -1.22 0.83
CA VAL A 102 11.64 -1.02 2.22
C VAL A 102 10.46 -1.95 2.50
N ASP A 103 10.65 -2.90 3.41
CA ASP A 103 9.55 -3.71 3.93
C ASP A 103 8.74 -2.88 4.94
N HIS A 104 7.68 -2.23 4.44
CA HIS A 104 6.77 -1.45 5.27
C HIS A 104 6.02 -2.29 6.30
N GLU A 105 5.89 -3.60 6.11
CA GLU A 105 5.27 -4.50 7.09
C GLU A 105 6.22 -4.74 8.27
N GLU A 106 7.51 -4.90 8.00
CA GLU A 106 8.54 -5.06 9.04
C GLU A 106 8.66 -3.80 9.90
N ILE A 107 8.68 -2.61 9.29
CA ILE A 107 8.69 -1.33 10.02
C ILE A 107 7.46 -1.23 10.92
N LEU A 108 6.27 -1.53 10.37
CA LEU A 108 5.04 -1.51 11.14
C LEU A 108 5.07 -2.53 12.28
N ALA A 109 5.60 -3.74 12.05
CA ALA A 109 5.73 -4.76 13.07
C ALA A 109 6.59 -4.28 14.23
N HIS A 110 7.77 -3.71 13.92
CA HIS A 110 8.67 -3.16 14.94
C HIS A 110 8.03 -2.01 15.73
N GLU A 111 7.29 -1.12 15.07
CA GLU A 111 6.53 -0.06 15.77
C GLU A 111 5.44 -0.61 16.69
N LEU A 112 4.72 -1.65 16.27
CA LEU A 112 3.66 -2.26 17.07
C LEU A 112 4.18 -3.18 18.18
N GLU A 113 5.40 -3.70 18.05
CA GLU A 113 6.09 -4.41 19.13
C GLU A 113 6.57 -3.42 20.21
N ALA A 114 7.05 -2.24 19.82
CA ALA A 114 7.57 -1.23 20.73
C ALA A 114 6.51 -0.54 21.60
N ASP A 115 5.22 -0.67 21.29
CA ASP A 115 4.15 0.01 22.03
C ASP A 115 3.68 -0.69 23.32
N GLY A 116 4.19 -1.90 23.57
CA GLY A 116 3.93 -2.66 24.80
C GLY A 116 2.46 -3.02 25.04
N ARG A 117 1.57 -2.92 24.05
CA ARG A 117 0.14 -3.25 24.23
C ARG A 117 -0.12 -4.75 24.45
N PHE A 118 0.84 -5.59 24.06
CA PHE A 118 0.82 -7.03 24.28
C PHE A 118 1.75 -7.46 25.43
N ASP A 119 2.40 -6.54 26.12
CA ASP A 119 3.24 -6.91 27.26
C ASP A 119 2.35 -7.34 28.42
N GLU A 120 2.74 -8.43 29.08
CA GLU A 120 2.10 -8.83 30.31
C GLU A 120 2.68 -7.99 31.44
N LEU A 121 1.85 -7.14 32.04
CA LEU A 121 2.19 -6.60 33.34
C LEU A 121 2.19 -7.79 34.30
N GLU A 122 3.37 -8.18 34.78
CA GLU A 122 3.45 -9.05 35.96
C GLU A 122 2.61 -8.36 37.04
N GLU A 123 1.46 -8.95 37.37
CA GLU A 123 0.81 -8.65 38.63
C GLU A 123 1.86 -8.96 39.69
N VAL A 124 2.45 -7.90 40.26
CA VAL A 124 3.23 -7.99 41.47
C VAL A 124 2.32 -8.71 42.45
N VAL A 125 2.60 -9.99 42.65
CA VAL A 125 2.02 -10.77 43.71
C VAL A 125 2.44 -10.02 44.97
N GLU A 126 1.53 -9.24 45.55
CA GLU A 126 1.66 -8.76 46.92
C GLU A 126 1.59 -10.02 47.81
N ASP A 127 2.72 -10.72 47.88
CA ASP A 127 2.95 -11.79 48.82
C ASP A 127 2.95 -11.19 50.23
N LYS A 128 1.79 -11.27 50.88
CA LYS A 128 1.73 -11.41 52.33
C LYS A 128 2.45 -12.69 52.72
N ALA A 129 3.76 -12.60 52.92
CA ALA A 129 4.56 -13.63 53.57
C ALA A 129 5.48 -12.98 54.62
N GLU A 130 4.91 -12.71 55.80
CA GLU A 130 5.70 -12.73 57.03
C GLU A 130 6.06 -14.19 57.33
N HIS A 131 7.32 -14.60 57.14
CA HIS A 131 8.11 -15.18 58.22
C HIS A 131 9.59 -15.33 57.82
N ILE A 132 10.43 -14.83 58.72
CA ILE A 132 11.89 -14.82 58.71
C ILE A 132 12.44 -16.25 58.91
N SER A 133 13.42 -16.68 58.10
CA SER A 133 14.80 -17.08 58.50
C SER A 133 15.51 -17.99 57.47
N GLU A 134 16.70 -17.54 57.06
CA GLU A 134 17.78 -18.29 56.39
C GLU A 134 18.84 -18.74 57.45
N PRO A 135 19.95 -19.49 57.14
CA PRO A 135 20.35 -20.26 55.95
C PRO A 135 21.13 -21.61 56.18
N LYS A 136 21.36 -22.35 55.08
CA LYS A 136 22.53 -23.20 54.67
C LYS A 136 23.07 -24.40 55.49
N SER A 137 23.22 -25.56 54.80
CA SER A 137 24.38 -26.52 54.82
C SER A 137 24.08 -27.76 53.94
N THR A 138 24.74 -28.03 52.80
CA THR A 138 26.01 -28.78 52.54
C THR A 138 25.88 -30.27 52.14
N SER A 139 26.66 -30.65 51.10
CA SER A 139 27.19 -31.98 50.66
C SER A 139 26.33 -33.10 50.02
N SER A 140 26.62 -33.34 48.72
CA SER A 140 26.86 -34.58 47.91
C SER A 140 26.91 -36.00 48.57
N PRO A 141 27.05 -37.17 47.85
CA PRO A 141 27.02 -37.53 46.41
C PRO A 141 26.21 -38.84 46.05
N THR A 142 26.26 -39.24 44.77
CA THR A 142 25.72 -40.44 44.05
C THR A 142 26.04 -41.84 44.67
N PRO A 143 25.34 -42.94 44.31
CA PRO A 143 25.84 -43.80 43.22
C PRO A 143 24.77 -44.53 42.35
N ALA A 144 25.27 -45.12 41.26
CA ALA A 144 24.56 -45.81 40.19
C ALA A 144 24.35 -47.33 40.42
N SER A 145 23.33 -47.89 39.77
CA SER A 145 23.11 -49.31 39.41
C SER A 145 21.99 -49.29 38.37
N GLY A 146 21.95 -49.96 37.22
CA GLY A 146 22.39 -51.30 36.82
C GLY A 146 21.29 -51.83 35.87
N MET A 147 21.64 -52.06 34.60
CA MET A 147 20.83 -52.44 33.41
C MET A 147 19.90 -53.68 33.58
N PRO A 148 18.87 -53.94 32.72
CA PRO A 148 19.05 -54.49 31.35
C PRO A 148 18.06 -54.02 30.24
N PRO A 149 18.31 -54.38 28.95
CA PRO A 149 17.70 -53.75 27.78
C PRO A 149 16.56 -54.59 27.17
N LEU A 150 15.53 -53.95 26.63
CA LEU A 150 14.57 -54.58 25.72
C LEU A 150 13.72 -53.54 24.98
N GLY A 151 13.58 -53.72 23.67
CA GLY A 151 12.43 -53.21 22.91
C GLY A 151 12.71 -52.07 21.96
N ALA A 152 12.97 -52.42 20.69
CA ALA A 152 12.96 -51.51 19.56
C ALA A 152 11.55 -50.99 19.28
N PHE A 153 11.35 -49.67 19.39
CA PHE A 153 10.31 -48.93 18.66
C PHE A 153 10.91 -47.59 18.25
N GLY A 154 11.20 -47.45 16.96
CA GLY A 154 11.73 -46.22 16.37
C GLY A 154 10.64 -45.15 16.31
N PHE A 155 10.72 -44.18 17.20
CA PHE A 155 10.06 -42.89 17.01
C PHE A 155 10.99 -42.00 16.17
N PRO A 156 10.50 -41.34 15.10
CA PRO A 156 11.32 -40.38 14.38
C PRO A 156 11.67 -39.23 15.34
N LYS A 157 12.97 -38.95 15.45
CA LYS A 157 13.48 -37.74 16.12
C LYS A 157 12.81 -36.50 15.51
N PRO A 158 12.33 -35.54 16.30
CA PRO A 158 11.99 -34.22 15.76
C PRO A 158 13.26 -33.64 15.12
N GLN A 159 13.21 -33.41 13.81
CA GLN A 159 14.20 -32.60 13.14
C GLN A 159 14.23 -31.23 13.83
N ALA A 160 15.43 -30.80 14.22
CA ALA A 160 15.65 -29.41 14.58
C ALA A 160 15.13 -28.52 13.44
N PRO A 161 14.44 -27.41 13.73
CA PRO A 161 13.99 -26.49 12.69
C PRO A 161 15.21 -26.11 11.85
N GLN A 162 15.16 -26.47 10.57
CA GLN A 162 16.10 -25.91 9.61
C GLN A 162 15.95 -24.39 9.67
N PRO A 163 17.05 -23.63 9.72
CA PRO A 163 16.95 -22.19 9.61
C PRO A 163 16.19 -21.89 8.31
N THR A 164 15.08 -21.18 8.45
CA THR A 164 14.46 -20.44 7.35
C THR A 164 15.58 -19.74 6.58
N PRO A 165 15.55 -19.72 5.23
CA PRO A 165 16.52 -18.92 4.50
C PRO A 165 16.37 -17.49 5.01
N ALA A 166 17.44 -17.00 5.63
CA ALA A 166 17.54 -15.62 6.09
C ALA A 166 17.03 -14.72 4.97
N ALA A 167 16.14 -13.79 5.33
CA ALA A 167 15.82 -12.64 4.51
C ALA A 167 17.14 -12.11 3.94
N LYS A 168 17.20 -12.00 2.61
CA LYS A 168 18.35 -11.41 1.93
C LYS A 168 18.51 -10.01 2.53
N SER A 169 19.45 -9.84 3.45
CA SER A 169 19.91 -8.52 3.85
C SER A 169 20.49 -7.92 2.58
N ALA A 170 19.70 -7.06 1.94
CA ALA A 170 20.11 -6.36 0.75
C ALA A 170 21.38 -5.60 1.09
N SER A 171 22.48 -5.90 0.39
CA SER A 171 23.64 -5.03 0.39
C SER A 171 23.16 -3.61 0.07
N PRO A 172 23.57 -2.58 0.82
CA PRO A 172 23.05 -1.24 0.63
C PRO A 172 23.30 -0.80 -0.82
N ILE A 173 22.22 -0.44 -1.52
CA ILE A 173 22.30 0.07 -2.88
C ILE A 173 23.19 1.32 -2.86
N PRO A 174 24.15 1.47 -3.78
CA PRO A 174 24.97 2.67 -3.83
C PRO A 174 24.11 3.94 -3.87
N GLU A 175 24.43 4.92 -3.03
CA GLU A 175 23.63 6.13 -2.87
C GLU A 175 23.37 6.88 -4.20
N ALA A 176 24.37 6.85 -5.10
CA ALA A 176 24.24 7.41 -6.45
C ALA A 176 23.13 6.76 -7.31
N VAL A 177 22.82 5.49 -7.08
CA VAL A 177 21.74 4.74 -7.76
C VAL A 177 20.41 4.89 -7.02
N ASN A 178 20.46 5.06 -5.70
CA ASN A 178 19.27 5.24 -4.87
C ASN A 178 18.65 6.65 -5.02
N ALA A 179 19.46 7.65 -5.37
CA ALA A 179 19.01 9.02 -5.53
C ALA A 179 17.93 9.18 -6.63
N PRO A 180 16.96 10.10 -6.45
CA PRO A 180 15.95 10.38 -7.44
C PRO A 180 16.59 10.98 -8.72
N PRO A 181 16.17 10.55 -9.93
CA PRO A 181 16.80 10.98 -11.17
C PRO A 181 16.55 12.47 -11.42
N PRO A 182 17.51 13.22 -11.98
CA PRO A 182 17.35 14.66 -12.22
C PRO A 182 16.29 14.96 -13.29
N VAL A 183 16.07 14.04 -14.24
CA VAL A 183 15.13 14.19 -15.35
C VAL A 183 14.25 12.93 -15.42
N ILE A 184 12.94 13.14 -15.55
CA ILE A 184 11.98 12.06 -15.77
C ILE A 184 11.90 11.80 -17.29
N PRO A 185 12.02 10.53 -17.75
CA PRO A 185 11.89 10.22 -19.16
C PRO A 185 10.48 10.51 -19.67
N LEU A 186 10.32 10.63 -20.99
CA LEU A 186 9.00 10.80 -21.60
C LEU A 186 8.07 9.66 -21.20
N LEU A 187 6.85 10.04 -20.81
CA LEU A 187 5.81 9.10 -20.41
C LEU A 187 4.77 8.96 -21.51
N PRO A 188 4.01 7.85 -21.52
CA PRO A 188 2.90 7.69 -22.45
C PRO A 188 1.89 8.83 -22.28
N PRO A 189 1.27 9.29 -23.39
CA PRO A 189 0.26 10.34 -23.33
C PRO A 189 -0.94 9.91 -22.48
N ILE A 190 -1.53 10.88 -21.78
CA ILE A 190 -2.62 10.65 -20.83
C ILE A 190 -3.92 11.22 -21.38
N LEU A 191 -5.00 10.46 -21.23
CA LEU A 191 -6.37 10.89 -21.48
C LEU A 191 -7.13 10.91 -20.15
N CYS A 192 -7.61 12.07 -19.73
CA CYS A 192 -8.41 12.20 -18.51
C CYS A 192 -9.91 12.17 -18.87
N PHE A 193 -10.62 11.17 -18.37
CA PHE A 193 -12.05 11.00 -18.54
C PHE A 193 -12.78 11.30 -17.23
N ILE A 194 -13.28 12.53 -17.11
CA ILE A 194 -13.77 13.10 -15.84
C ILE A 194 -15.28 12.95 -15.64
N HIS A 195 -16.04 12.67 -16.70
CA HIS A 195 -17.49 12.81 -16.67
C HIS A 195 -18.21 11.61 -16.02
N GLN A 196 -18.80 11.85 -14.84
CA GLN A 196 -19.67 10.89 -14.13
C GLN A 196 -21.18 11.16 -14.29
N LEU A 197 -21.60 12.19 -15.04
CA LEU A 197 -23.03 12.58 -15.16
C LEU A 197 -23.86 11.60 -16.00
N PRO A 198 -25.12 11.27 -15.63
CA PRO A 198 -25.87 10.18 -16.24
C PRO A 198 -26.55 10.57 -17.58
N TRP A 199 -26.70 9.56 -18.45
CA TRP A 199 -27.51 9.47 -19.69
C TRP A 199 -26.98 10.12 -21.00
N ARG A 200 -27.03 9.31 -22.08
CA ARG A 200 -26.78 9.54 -23.53
C ARG A 200 -25.48 10.21 -23.97
N HIS A 201 -25.02 11.27 -23.33
CA HIS A 201 -23.75 11.95 -23.67
C HIS A 201 -22.51 11.09 -23.36
N LYS A 202 -22.64 10.05 -22.52
CA LYS A 202 -21.55 9.12 -22.19
C LYS A 202 -21.03 8.30 -23.39
N VAL A 203 -21.91 7.93 -24.33
CA VAL A 203 -21.50 7.16 -25.51
C VAL A 203 -20.71 8.06 -26.46
N GLN A 204 -21.17 9.30 -26.66
CA GLN A 204 -20.47 10.28 -27.47
C GLN A 204 -19.11 10.62 -26.86
N SER A 205 -19.05 10.94 -25.56
CA SER A 205 -17.77 11.28 -24.91
C SER A 205 -16.78 10.12 -24.90
N GLY A 206 -17.27 8.88 -24.75
CA GLY A 206 -16.45 7.69 -24.88
C GLY A 206 -15.97 7.46 -26.32
N ALA A 207 -16.82 7.71 -27.33
CA ALA A 207 -16.43 7.62 -28.74
C ALA A 207 -15.42 8.69 -29.12
N GLU A 208 -15.58 9.93 -28.63
CA GLU A 208 -14.60 11.01 -28.76
C GLU A 208 -13.29 10.64 -28.07
N ALA A 209 -13.35 10.07 -26.87
CA ALA A 209 -12.17 9.56 -26.17
C ALA A 209 -11.42 8.49 -27.00
N ALA A 210 -12.14 7.51 -27.56
CA ALA A 210 -11.53 6.50 -28.44
C ALA A 210 -10.96 7.13 -29.73
N TYR A 211 -11.67 8.09 -30.32
CA TYR A 211 -11.21 8.81 -31.52
C TYR A 211 -9.90 9.56 -31.27
N ARG A 212 -9.77 10.23 -30.12
CA ARG A 212 -8.51 10.89 -29.69
C ARG A 212 -7.35 9.90 -29.57
N LEU A 213 -7.60 8.72 -29.00
CA LEU A 213 -6.59 7.67 -28.87
C LEU A 213 -6.13 7.15 -30.24
N VAL A 214 -7.08 6.88 -31.15
CA VAL A 214 -6.79 6.35 -32.49
C VAL A 214 -6.01 7.36 -33.34
N LEU A 215 -6.34 8.65 -33.23
CA LEU A 215 -5.65 9.69 -33.99
C LEU A 215 -4.32 10.13 -33.38
N ASN A 216 -4.09 9.81 -32.10
CA ASN A 216 -2.86 10.10 -31.38
C ASN A 216 -2.44 11.59 -31.42
N CYS A 217 -3.43 12.49 -31.42
CA CYS A 217 -3.19 13.92 -31.33
C CYS A 217 -2.87 14.27 -29.87
N THR A 218 -1.66 14.78 -29.63
CA THR A 218 -1.18 15.08 -28.27
C THR A 218 -0.64 16.50 -28.17
N ARG A 219 -0.77 17.10 -26.97
CA ARG A 219 -0.10 18.35 -26.60
C ARG A 219 0.75 18.18 -25.35
N PRO A 220 1.75 19.05 -25.12
CA PRO A 220 2.47 19.11 -23.84
C PRO A 220 1.53 19.40 -22.67
N PHE A 221 1.85 18.86 -21.50
CA PHE A 221 1.16 19.16 -20.25
C PHE A 221 1.37 20.62 -19.87
N ASN A 222 0.30 21.29 -19.44
CA ASN A 222 0.35 22.65 -18.93
C ASN A 222 0.59 22.61 -17.41
N PRO A 223 1.82 22.85 -16.94
CA PRO A 223 2.16 22.78 -15.52
C PRO A 223 1.48 23.91 -14.74
N PRO A 224 1.43 23.82 -13.40
CA PRO A 224 1.09 24.97 -12.59
C PRO A 224 2.08 26.11 -12.88
N PRO A 225 1.64 27.37 -12.82
CA PRO A 225 2.58 28.49 -12.90
C PRO A 225 3.65 28.29 -11.82
N ALA A 226 4.92 28.51 -12.19
CA ALA A 226 5.99 28.49 -11.21
C ALA A 226 5.61 29.43 -10.08
N GLU A 227 5.67 28.96 -8.83
CA GLU A 227 5.39 29.78 -7.66
C GLU A 227 6.41 30.93 -7.66
N GLU A 228 6.01 32.08 -8.23
CA GLU A 228 6.74 33.31 -8.00
C GLU A 228 6.71 33.55 -6.50
N PRO A 229 7.86 33.84 -5.86
CA PRO A 229 7.88 34.08 -4.42
C PRO A 229 6.87 35.17 -4.13
N ALA A 230 5.83 34.82 -3.36
CA ALA A 230 4.80 35.77 -2.99
C ALA A 230 5.50 37.02 -2.45
N PRO A 231 5.22 38.23 -3.00
CA PRO A 231 5.84 39.42 -2.46
C PRO A 231 5.50 39.47 -0.97
N LEU A 232 6.52 39.69 -0.12
CA LEU A 232 6.44 39.67 1.35
C LEU A 232 5.32 40.57 1.94
N PHE A 233 4.68 41.38 1.09
CA PHE A 233 3.62 42.35 1.39
C PHE A 233 2.38 42.18 0.49
N SER A 234 2.02 40.98 0.02
CA SER A 234 0.73 40.79 -0.64
C SER A 234 -0.42 40.97 0.37
N ASP A 235 -1.27 41.95 0.09
CA ASP A 235 -2.27 42.54 0.96
C ASP A 235 -3.18 41.55 1.73
N ILE A 236 -3.32 41.83 3.04
CA ILE A 236 -4.18 41.15 4.03
C ILE A 236 -5.70 41.26 3.68
N THR A 237 -6.06 42.06 2.66
CA THR A 237 -7.45 42.47 2.40
C THR A 237 -8.16 41.67 1.31
N ASN A 238 -7.45 40.88 0.50
CA ASN A 238 -8.07 40.05 -0.53
C ASN A 238 -7.63 38.59 -0.37
N PRO A 239 -8.56 37.62 -0.19
CA PRO A 239 -8.19 36.22 -0.34
C PRO A 239 -7.61 36.03 -1.75
N PRO A 240 -6.49 35.29 -1.91
CA PRO A 240 -5.95 35.03 -3.23
C PRO A 240 -7.03 34.36 -4.07
N ALA A 241 -7.33 34.95 -5.24
CA ALA A 241 -8.22 34.32 -6.20
C ALA A 241 -7.66 32.91 -6.52
N PRO A 242 -8.52 31.89 -6.70
CA PRO A 242 -8.04 30.55 -7.04
C PRO A 242 -7.28 30.62 -8.36
N VAL A 243 -5.95 30.54 -8.29
CA VAL A 243 -5.09 30.51 -9.47
C VAL A 243 -5.27 29.14 -10.10
N SER A 244 -5.81 29.09 -11.32
CA SER A 244 -5.92 27.84 -12.07
C SER A 244 -4.53 27.23 -12.26
N ARG A 245 -4.36 25.98 -11.83
CA ARG A 245 -3.10 25.23 -11.89
C ARG A 245 -2.91 24.49 -13.21
N GLY A 246 -3.48 25.04 -14.29
CA GLY A 246 -3.45 24.44 -15.62
C GLY A 246 -4.11 23.06 -15.63
N ASP A 247 -3.38 22.06 -16.13
CA ASP A 247 -3.92 20.70 -16.31
C ASP A 247 -4.04 19.91 -15.00
N LEU A 248 -3.43 20.39 -13.90
CA LEU A 248 -3.63 19.74 -12.59
C LEU A 248 -5.05 19.87 -12.07
N ASP A 249 -5.78 20.90 -12.49
CA ASP A 249 -7.18 21.16 -12.11
C ASP A 249 -8.19 20.36 -12.96
N MET A 250 -7.72 19.48 -13.84
CA MET A 250 -8.56 18.58 -14.63
C MET A 250 -9.60 17.85 -13.76
N GLY A 251 -10.86 18.21 -13.93
CA GLY A 251 -12.00 17.60 -13.25
C GLY A 251 -12.21 17.98 -11.80
N LYS A 252 -11.66 19.11 -11.36
CA LYS A 252 -11.88 19.69 -10.03
C LYS A 252 -13.36 19.92 -9.71
N GLU A 253 -14.17 20.24 -10.72
CA GLU A 253 -15.63 20.39 -10.57
C GLU A 253 -16.32 19.11 -10.08
N ALA A 254 -15.76 17.94 -10.40
CA ALA A 254 -16.30 16.66 -9.96
C ALA A 254 -16.17 16.45 -8.44
N GLU A 255 -15.30 17.19 -7.76
CA GLU A 255 -15.10 17.11 -6.31
C GLU A 255 -16.33 17.57 -5.53
N ALA A 256 -17.13 18.48 -6.10
CA ALA A 256 -18.40 18.90 -5.52
C ALA A 256 -19.42 17.76 -5.40
N PHE A 257 -19.25 16.68 -6.18
CA PHE A 257 -20.12 15.51 -6.20
C PHE A 257 -19.56 14.34 -5.37
N TYR A 258 -18.49 14.56 -4.60
CA TYR A 258 -17.97 13.52 -3.72
C TYR A 258 -18.99 13.11 -2.68
N ARG A 259 -19.00 11.81 -2.34
CA ARG A 259 -19.90 11.28 -1.32
C ARG A 259 -19.58 11.90 0.03
N LYS A 260 -20.61 12.27 0.80
CA LYS A 260 -20.47 12.81 2.16
C LYS A 260 -19.66 11.88 3.08
N ASP A 261 -19.79 10.57 2.88
CA ASP A 261 -19.06 9.53 3.62
C ASP A 261 -17.53 9.67 3.49
N LEU A 262 -17.05 10.26 2.39
CA LEU A 262 -15.63 10.54 2.21
C LEU A 262 -15.13 11.52 3.28
N ALA A 263 -15.92 12.55 3.63
CA ALA A 263 -15.51 13.52 4.65
C ALA A 263 -15.38 12.89 6.05
N SER A 264 -16.23 11.93 6.37
CA SER A 264 -16.24 11.23 7.67
C SER A 264 -15.32 10.01 7.73
N THR A 265 -14.50 9.76 6.69
CA THR A 265 -13.67 8.54 6.61
C THR A 265 -12.64 8.49 7.75
N LEU A 266 -11.99 9.60 8.09
CA LEU A 266 -11.04 9.66 9.20
C LEU A 266 -11.73 9.39 10.55
N ASP A 267 -12.85 10.06 10.82
CA ASP A 267 -13.63 9.84 12.05
C ASP A 267 -14.07 8.37 12.20
N ALA A 268 -14.42 7.72 11.09
CA ALA A 268 -14.78 6.30 11.09
C ALA A 268 -13.57 5.42 11.43
N ILE A 269 -12.40 5.70 10.86
CA ILE A 269 -11.15 4.98 11.15
C ILE A 269 -10.76 5.15 12.62
N GLU A 270 -10.83 6.36 13.16
CA GLU A 270 -10.50 6.64 14.57
C GLU A 270 -11.44 5.89 15.52
N LYS A 271 -12.75 5.86 15.20
CA LYS A 271 -13.74 5.09 15.97
C LYS A 271 -13.45 3.59 15.92
N GLU A 272 -13.21 3.03 14.74
CA GLU A 272 -12.86 1.61 14.57
C GLU A 272 -11.58 1.25 15.35
N ARG A 273 -10.54 2.11 15.27
CA ARG A 273 -9.28 1.94 15.98
C ARG A 273 -9.50 1.99 17.51
N ALA A 274 -10.27 2.96 18.00
CA ALA A 274 -10.57 3.10 19.42
C ALA A 274 -11.38 1.91 19.97
N GLU A 275 -12.41 1.46 19.25
CA GLU A 275 -13.22 0.30 19.62
C GLU A 275 -12.39 -0.98 19.67
N TYR A 276 -11.47 -1.15 18.71
CA TYR A 276 -10.56 -2.30 18.69
C TYR A 276 -9.66 -2.33 19.92
N TYR A 277 -8.99 -1.23 20.23
CA TYR A 277 -8.08 -1.16 21.39
C TYR A 277 -8.83 -1.22 22.72
N LYS A 278 -10.08 -0.78 22.78
CA LYS A 278 -10.94 -0.95 23.96
C LYS A 278 -11.28 -2.42 24.21
N ALA A 279 -11.53 -3.20 23.15
CA ALA A 279 -11.88 -4.62 23.25
C ALA A 279 -10.65 -5.55 23.38
N LEU A 280 -9.45 -5.07 23.04
CA LEU A 280 -8.23 -5.88 23.00
C LEU A 280 -7.84 -6.49 24.36
N PRO A 281 -7.87 -5.78 25.51
CA PRO A 281 -7.43 -6.34 26.79
C PRO A 281 -8.27 -7.53 27.25
N GLU A 282 -9.60 -7.50 27.03
CA GLU A 282 -10.48 -8.61 27.38
C GLU A 282 -10.18 -9.84 26.53
N LYS A 283 -9.92 -9.64 25.23
CA LYS A 283 -9.52 -10.72 24.31
C LYS A 283 -8.16 -11.31 24.66
N LEU A 284 -7.22 -10.50 25.11
CA LEU A 284 -5.91 -10.98 25.55
C LEU A 284 -6.01 -11.81 26.83
N LYS A 285 -6.82 -11.35 27.80
CA LYS A 285 -7.08 -12.12 29.02
C LYS A 285 -7.70 -13.48 28.72
N THR A 286 -8.71 -13.52 27.84
CA THR A 286 -9.35 -14.79 27.47
C THR A 286 -8.42 -15.72 26.70
N ALA A 287 -7.61 -15.19 25.78
CA ALA A 287 -6.62 -15.96 25.02
C ALA A 287 -5.53 -16.53 25.93
N ARG A 288 -5.02 -15.73 26.87
CA ARG A 288 -3.99 -16.17 27.83
C ARG A 288 -4.51 -17.20 28.82
N ALA A 289 -5.69 -16.99 29.40
CA ALA A 289 -6.32 -17.95 30.31
C ALA A 289 -6.55 -19.31 29.64
N LEU A 290 -6.96 -19.33 28.36
CA LEU A 290 -7.11 -20.55 27.58
C LEU A 290 -5.77 -21.20 27.24
N ALA A 291 -4.78 -20.41 26.83
CA ALA A 291 -3.43 -20.90 26.52
C ALA A 291 -2.73 -21.52 27.75
N ARG A 292 -2.97 -20.96 28.93
CA ARG A 292 -2.48 -21.49 30.22
C ARG A 292 -3.29 -22.66 30.77
N GLY A 293 -4.49 -22.90 30.23
CA GLY A 293 -5.42 -23.89 30.77
C GLY A 293 -6.00 -23.52 32.13
N GLU A 294 -6.00 -22.23 32.50
CA GLU A 294 -6.57 -21.73 33.77
C GLU A 294 -8.11 -21.89 33.80
N ARG A 295 -8.74 -21.97 32.62
CA ARG A 295 -10.18 -22.22 32.47
C ARG A 295 -10.45 -23.23 31.37
N GLU A 296 -11.49 -24.06 31.56
CA GLU A 296 -11.99 -24.92 30.49
C GLU A 296 -12.74 -24.08 29.43
N PRO A 297 -12.59 -24.42 28.14
CA PRO A 297 -13.37 -23.77 27.08
C PRO A 297 -14.87 -23.97 27.31
N THR A 298 -15.62 -22.88 27.20
CA THR A 298 -17.07 -22.92 27.29
C THR A 298 -17.63 -23.66 26.06
N LYS A 299 -18.83 -24.25 26.13
CA LYS A 299 -19.45 -24.95 24.98
C LYS A 299 -19.54 -24.07 23.72
N GLU A 300 -19.73 -22.77 23.89
CA GLU A 300 -19.75 -21.79 22.80
C GLU A 300 -18.35 -21.55 22.19
N GLU A 301 -17.30 -21.57 23.01
CA GLU A 301 -15.90 -21.41 22.58
C GLU A 301 -15.34 -22.70 21.96
N MET A 302 -15.87 -23.86 22.34
CA MET A 302 -15.59 -25.12 21.62
C MET A 302 -16.13 -25.07 20.18
N ASN A 303 -17.29 -24.45 19.98
CA ASN A 303 -17.88 -24.31 18.65
C ASN A 303 -17.23 -23.18 17.84
N ASN A 304 -16.84 -22.09 18.50
CA ASN A 304 -16.16 -20.94 17.90
C ASN A 304 -14.96 -20.54 18.78
N PRO A 305 -13.77 -21.09 18.55
CA PRO A 305 -12.60 -20.79 19.38
C PRO A 305 -12.26 -19.30 19.31
N PRO A 306 -12.04 -18.64 20.47
CA PRO A 306 -11.56 -17.27 20.47
C PRO A 306 -10.14 -17.21 19.89
N MET A 307 -9.80 -16.07 19.33
CA MET A 307 -8.49 -15.86 18.69
C MET A 307 -7.36 -16.04 19.70
N SER A 308 -6.32 -16.79 19.30
CA SER A 308 -5.10 -16.93 20.10
C SER A 308 -4.32 -15.61 20.16
N GLU A 309 -3.36 -15.50 21.07
CA GLU A 309 -2.53 -14.28 21.18
C GLU A 309 -1.75 -13.98 19.88
N VAL A 310 -1.24 -15.02 19.20
CA VAL A 310 -0.56 -14.88 17.91
C VAL A 310 -1.52 -14.37 16.83
N GLU A 311 -2.74 -14.90 16.80
CA GLU A 311 -3.77 -14.44 15.87
C GLU A 311 -4.24 -13.02 16.17
N LEU A 312 -4.28 -12.61 17.43
CA LEU A 312 -4.59 -11.22 17.83
C LEU A 312 -3.48 -10.25 17.37
N ARG A 313 -2.21 -10.65 17.44
CA ARG A 313 -1.09 -9.85 16.87
C ARG A 313 -1.21 -9.73 15.35
N ALA A 314 -1.51 -10.82 14.66
CA ALA A 314 -1.73 -10.80 13.21
C ALA A 314 -2.96 -9.96 12.81
N ASP A 315 -4.06 -10.04 13.56
CA ASP A 315 -5.25 -9.21 13.34
C ASP A 315 -4.96 -7.73 13.58
N ARG A 316 -4.17 -7.40 14.61
CA ARG A 316 -3.71 -6.05 14.87
C ARG A 316 -2.89 -5.51 13.69
N MET A 317 -1.86 -6.25 13.27
CA MET A 317 -1.03 -5.91 12.12
C MET A 317 -1.89 -5.63 10.87
N LYS A 318 -2.83 -6.51 10.58
CA LYS A 318 -3.73 -6.37 9.42
C LYS A 318 -4.63 -5.13 9.52
N LYS A 319 -5.17 -4.84 10.70
CA LYS A 319 -6.03 -3.67 10.93
C LYS A 319 -5.24 -2.37 10.88
N GLU A 320 -4.10 -2.31 11.54
CA GLU A 320 -3.23 -1.13 11.52
C GLU A 320 -2.71 -0.82 10.13
N LYS A 321 -2.28 -1.84 9.38
CA LYS A 321 -1.90 -1.69 7.96
C LYS A 321 -3.05 -1.12 7.14
N ARG A 322 -4.27 -1.62 7.36
CA ARG A 322 -5.47 -1.16 6.66
C ARG A 322 -5.81 0.29 7.02
N TRP A 323 -5.87 0.63 8.30
CA TRP A 323 -6.21 1.99 8.74
C TRP A 323 -5.20 3.00 8.23
N ARG A 324 -3.89 2.72 8.34
CA ARG A 324 -2.85 3.60 7.77
C ARG A 324 -2.97 3.76 6.26
N ALA A 325 -3.29 2.68 5.54
CA ALA A 325 -3.50 2.74 4.09
C ALA A 325 -4.75 3.56 3.72
N ASP A 326 -5.86 3.39 4.45
CA ASP A 326 -7.09 4.15 4.25
C ASP A 326 -6.88 5.64 4.59
N GLU A 327 -6.12 5.96 5.66
CA GLU A 327 -5.71 7.32 6.04
C GLU A 327 -4.83 7.98 4.96
N GLU A 328 -3.81 7.28 4.45
CA GLU A 328 -2.94 7.76 3.37
C GLU A 328 -3.75 8.01 2.08
N GLY A 329 -4.62 7.07 1.70
CA GLY A 329 -5.49 7.19 0.54
C GLY A 329 -6.48 8.34 0.64
N TRP A 330 -7.12 8.49 1.80
CA TRP A 330 -8.01 9.63 2.06
C TRP A 330 -7.26 10.95 1.97
N ASN A 331 -6.06 11.01 2.56
CA ASN A 331 -5.22 12.19 2.52
C ASN A 331 -4.87 12.61 1.10
N ILE A 332 -4.78 11.70 0.13
CA ILE A 332 -4.53 12.00 -1.27
C ILE A 332 -5.81 12.51 -1.97
N VAL A 333 -6.95 11.87 -1.72
CA VAL A 333 -8.19 12.09 -2.49
C VAL A 333 -9.04 13.25 -1.97
N ARG A 334 -8.86 13.66 -0.70
CA ARG A 334 -9.72 14.66 -0.03
C ARG A 334 -9.96 15.92 -0.90
N PRO A 335 -11.18 16.49 -0.90
CA PRO A 335 -11.52 17.67 -1.71
C PRO A 335 -10.56 18.85 -1.51
N ASP A 336 -10.18 19.11 -0.26
CA ASP A 336 -9.35 20.26 0.09
C ASP A 336 -7.89 20.13 -0.39
N ARG A 337 -7.45 18.92 -0.79
CA ARG A 337 -6.09 18.69 -1.28
C ARG A 337 -6.05 18.75 -2.79
N GLU A 338 -5.16 19.58 -3.29
CA GLU A 338 -4.84 19.66 -4.71
C GLU A 338 -4.07 18.42 -5.20
N ALA A 339 -4.06 18.17 -6.52
CA ALA A 339 -3.21 17.13 -7.10
C ALA A 339 -1.72 17.45 -6.86
N GLU A 340 -0.94 16.41 -6.55
CA GLU A 340 0.49 16.56 -6.31
C GLU A 340 1.26 16.82 -7.61
N TRP A 341 2.35 17.58 -7.51
CA TRP A 341 3.17 17.97 -8.66
C TRP A 341 4.66 17.87 -8.33
N ASP A 342 5.44 17.55 -9.36
CA ASP A 342 6.90 17.58 -9.37
C ASP A 342 7.34 18.31 -10.65
N GLU A 343 8.20 19.31 -10.52
CA GLU A 343 8.69 20.12 -11.65
C GLU A 343 9.35 19.29 -12.74
N ARG A 344 9.96 18.15 -12.37
CA ARG A 344 10.59 17.23 -13.33
C ARG A 344 9.60 16.59 -14.30
N MET A 345 8.29 16.62 -14.00
CA MET A 345 7.24 16.06 -14.85
C MET A 345 6.83 16.97 -16.00
N LYS A 346 7.21 18.26 -15.95
CA LYS A 346 6.80 19.28 -16.92
C LYS A 346 7.01 18.88 -18.38
N GLU A 347 8.17 18.32 -18.70
CA GLU A 347 8.53 17.91 -20.06
C GLU A 347 8.21 16.43 -20.33
N ALA A 348 7.96 15.64 -19.28
CA ALA A 348 7.70 14.21 -19.38
C ALA A 348 6.24 13.89 -19.78
N LEU A 349 5.30 14.75 -19.40
CA LEU A 349 3.86 14.50 -19.56
C LEU A 349 3.28 15.12 -20.84
N ARG A 350 2.38 14.36 -21.47
CA ARG A 350 1.60 14.78 -22.64
C ARG A 350 0.14 14.38 -22.45
N LEU A 351 -0.76 15.17 -23.00
CA LEU A 351 -2.20 14.90 -22.96
C LEU A 351 -2.75 14.67 -24.37
N PHE A 352 -3.68 13.72 -24.48
CA PHE A 352 -4.48 13.58 -25.70
C PHE A 352 -5.45 14.75 -25.85
N ILE A 353 -5.57 15.25 -27.08
CA ILE A 353 -6.45 16.38 -27.44
C ILE A 353 -7.39 16.00 -28.56
N ASP A 354 -8.42 16.81 -28.74
CA ASP A 354 -9.25 16.77 -29.93
C ASP A 354 -8.39 17.10 -31.19
N PRO A 355 -8.55 16.31 -32.26
CA PRO A 355 -7.80 16.47 -33.51
C PRO A 355 -8.21 17.69 -34.34
#